data_AF-A6TST4-F1
#
_entry.id   AF-A6TST4-F1
#
_cell.length_a   1.000
_cell.length_b   1.000
_cell.length_c   1.000
_cell.angle_alpha   90.00
_cell.angle_beta   90.00
_cell.angle_gamma   90.00
#
_symmetry.space_group_name_H-M   'P 1'
#
loop_
_entity.id
_entity.type
_entity.pdbx_description
1 polymer ?
#
loop_
_entity_poly.entity_id
_entity_poly.type
_entity_poly.pdbx_seq_one_letter_code
_entity_poly.pdbx_strand_id
1 'polypeptide(L)'
;MKVLSLSVIFFIMTINPVLSMDGEVVNNNASEIKVQKEETTEINKVETLKTLGYFHEDTKQQDINKRNAIIRFQSEHNLTVDGIYGPQSETVLSALVNGSERRYLDVIDQPPTKGKWMTINKTKRILTLYEGDKVMKKYPVAQGKEPGLTPEGKFTIVNKLVNPGWGGAGIAQPVKGGSPNNPLGYRWMGINHGGGGSYGIHGNNNPRSIGTNASLGCVRMINSDVAELFDIISLKTPVWIGTHEKLKEWGVDQKSYLGYIEEIRLAEEKATKEKQAIKQAEIEKAKQEEAMKQAEIEKVLQEKEESNKQIEEPENIPTIKEYLEYINGIQH
;
A
#
# COMPACT_ATOMS: atom_id res chain seq x y z
N MET A 1 -10.99 20.95 -34.60
CA MET A 1 -10.75 19.71 -33.82
C MET A 1 -11.44 19.88 -32.48
N LYS A 2 -12.42 19.01 -32.17
CA LYS A 2 -13.16 19.01 -30.90
C LYS A 2 -12.26 18.46 -29.80
N VAL A 3 -12.09 19.21 -28.71
CA VAL A 3 -11.47 18.72 -27.47
C VAL A 3 -12.62 18.29 -26.55
N LEU A 4 -12.68 16.99 -26.26
CA LEU A 4 -13.63 16.40 -25.31
C LEU A 4 -13.19 16.78 -23.89
N SER A 5 -14.03 17.57 -23.21
CA SER A 5 -13.95 17.83 -21.77
C SER A 5 -14.50 16.61 -21.02
N LEU A 6 -13.66 15.92 -20.25
CA LEU A 6 -14.10 14.92 -19.27
C LEU A 6 -14.62 15.66 -18.04
N SER A 7 -15.94 15.72 -17.86
CA SER A 7 -16.56 16.16 -16.62
C SER A 7 -16.47 15.04 -15.58
N VAL A 8 -15.71 15.25 -14.52
CA VAL A 8 -15.73 14.43 -13.31
C VAL A 8 -16.95 14.85 -12.50
N ILE A 9 -17.97 13.99 -12.44
CA ILE A 9 -19.19 14.21 -11.65
C ILE A 9 -18.83 13.93 -10.17
N PHE A 10 -18.83 14.99 -9.35
CA PHE A 10 -18.84 14.86 -7.90
C PHE A 10 -20.29 14.57 -7.44
N PHE A 11 -20.52 13.39 -6.87
CA PHE A 11 -21.79 13.07 -6.21
C PHE A 11 -21.72 13.63 -4.78
N ILE A 12 -22.24 14.86 -4.59
CA ILE A 12 -22.44 15.42 -3.25
C ILE A 12 -23.76 14.85 -2.73
N MET A 13 -23.68 13.92 -1.78
CA MET A 13 -24.83 13.41 -1.06
C MET A 13 -25.31 14.51 -0.10
N THR A 14 -26.28 15.32 -0.52
CA THR A 14 -26.92 16.31 0.34
C THR A 14 -27.80 15.60 1.37
N ILE A 15 -27.43 15.71 2.64
CA ILE A 15 -28.25 15.28 3.77
C ILE A 15 -29.35 16.33 3.94
N ASN A 16 -30.60 15.98 3.64
CA ASN A 16 -31.75 16.83 3.94
C ASN A 16 -32.00 16.80 5.46
N PRO A 17 -32.15 17.94 6.16
CA PRO A 17 -32.67 17.93 7.52
C PRO A 17 -34.19 17.77 7.48
N VAL A 18 -34.69 16.81 8.26
CA VAL A 18 -36.12 16.69 8.58
C VAL A 18 -36.49 17.87 9.48
N LEU A 19 -37.39 18.74 9.02
CA LEU A 19 -38.06 19.71 9.87
C LEU A 19 -38.97 18.96 10.85
N SER A 20 -38.72 19.13 12.15
CA SER A 20 -39.78 18.99 13.17
C SER A 20 -40.28 20.39 13.48
N MET A 21 -41.56 20.62 13.18
CA MET A 21 -42.31 21.74 13.74
C MET A 21 -42.48 21.45 15.24
N ASP A 22 -41.98 22.36 16.07
CA ASP A 22 -42.69 22.95 17.20
C ASP A 22 -41.70 23.90 17.91
N GLY A 23 -42.13 25.15 18.08
CA GLY A 23 -41.27 26.24 18.49
C GLY A 23 -41.00 26.27 19.99
N GLU A 24 -39.74 26.51 20.35
CA GLU A 24 -39.41 27.28 21.54
C GLU A 24 -38.04 27.96 21.35
N VAL A 25 -38.04 29.28 21.54
CA VAL A 25 -36.84 30.14 21.48
C VAL A 25 -36.29 30.25 22.90
N VAL A 26 -35.09 29.74 23.18
CA VAL A 26 -34.30 30.21 24.33
C VAL A 26 -32.79 30.22 24.04
N ASN A 27 -32.31 31.46 23.91
CA ASN A 27 -31.01 32.06 24.24
C ASN A 27 -29.67 31.33 24.04
N ASN A 28 -28.83 32.06 23.29
CA ASN A 28 -27.38 31.94 23.17
C ASN A 28 -26.68 32.07 24.53
N ASN A 29 -25.94 31.03 24.94
CA ASN A 29 -24.79 31.17 25.80
C ASN A 29 -23.63 30.33 25.22
N ALA A 30 -22.63 31.05 24.72
CA ALA A 30 -21.36 30.52 24.26
C ALA A 30 -20.51 30.09 25.47
N SER A 31 -20.74 28.88 25.99
CA SER A 31 -19.79 28.17 26.85
C SER A 31 -20.33 26.77 27.17
N GLU A 32 -19.88 25.78 26.40
CA GLU A 32 -19.86 24.33 26.66
C GLU A 32 -20.11 23.57 25.35
N ILE A 33 -19.17 23.68 24.41
CA ILE A 33 -18.96 22.56 23.49
C ILE A 33 -18.21 21.52 24.31
N LYS A 34 -18.95 20.69 25.05
CA LYS A 34 -18.46 19.40 25.49
C LYS A 34 -18.07 18.66 24.21
N VAL A 35 -16.77 18.56 23.97
CA VAL A 35 -16.19 17.57 23.08
C VAL A 35 -16.78 16.24 23.51
N GLN A 36 -17.78 15.75 22.76
CA GLN A 36 -18.21 14.37 22.86
C GLN A 36 -17.00 13.57 22.39
N LYS A 37 -16.24 13.10 23.37
CA LYS A 37 -15.19 12.12 23.21
C LYS A 37 -15.87 10.93 22.53
N GLU A 38 -15.58 10.70 21.26
CA GLU A 38 -15.99 9.48 20.57
C GLU A 38 -15.61 8.31 21.48
N GLU A 39 -16.64 7.65 21.99
CA GLU A 39 -16.49 6.46 22.79
C GLU A 39 -15.99 5.38 21.83
N THR A 40 -14.67 5.23 21.72
CA THR A 40 -14.07 4.13 20.98
C THR A 40 -14.51 2.85 21.68
N THR A 41 -15.59 2.24 21.23
CA THR A 41 -15.94 0.87 21.62
C THR A 41 -14.72 0.01 21.31
N GLU A 42 -14.01 -0.39 22.37
CA GLU A 42 -12.86 -1.27 22.26
C GLU A 42 -13.32 -2.55 21.57
N ILE A 43 -12.90 -2.74 20.32
CA ILE A 43 -13.29 -3.92 19.54
C ILE A 43 -12.82 -5.15 20.33
N ASN A 44 -13.75 -6.02 20.73
CA ASN A 44 -13.37 -7.29 21.33
C ASN A 44 -12.72 -8.17 20.25
N LYS A 45 -11.39 -8.13 20.20
CA LYS A 45 -10.55 -8.70 19.14
C LYS A 45 -10.81 -10.18 18.93
N VAL A 46 -10.85 -10.95 20.02
CA VAL A 46 -11.02 -12.41 19.95
C VAL A 46 -12.40 -12.77 19.43
N GLU A 47 -13.44 -12.11 19.94
CA GLU A 47 -14.81 -12.39 19.49
C GLU A 47 -15.04 -11.92 18.05
N THR A 48 -14.42 -10.82 17.65
CA THR A 48 -14.48 -10.32 16.27
C THR A 48 -13.79 -11.29 15.32
N LEU A 49 -12.56 -11.74 15.62
CA LEU A 49 -11.86 -12.73 14.81
C LEU A 49 -12.60 -14.07 14.74
N LYS A 50 -13.31 -14.45 15.81
CA LYS A 50 -14.18 -15.62 15.82
C LYS A 50 -15.39 -15.45 14.91
N THR A 51 -16.07 -14.31 14.99
CA THR A 51 -17.22 -13.96 14.13
C THR A 51 -16.82 -13.90 12.66
N LEU A 52 -15.61 -13.43 12.36
CA LEU A 52 -15.02 -13.42 11.02
C LEU A 52 -14.52 -14.79 10.54
N GLY A 53 -14.62 -15.84 11.37
CA GLY A 53 -14.31 -17.22 10.98
C GLY A 53 -12.83 -17.63 11.08
N TYR A 54 -11.97 -16.80 11.69
CA TYR A 54 -10.54 -17.10 11.84
C TYR A 54 -10.23 -18.05 13.02
N PHE A 55 -11.12 -18.12 14.00
CA PHE A 55 -10.92 -18.96 15.19
C PHE A 55 -11.37 -20.40 14.95
N HIS A 56 -10.43 -21.36 14.99
CA HIS A 56 -10.72 -22.79 14.93
C HIS A 56 -10.17 -23.50 16.16
N GLU A 57 -10.87 -24.54 16.63
CA GLU A 57 -10.43 -25.37 17.75
C GLU A 57 -9.44 -26.46 17.31
N ASP A 58 -8.28 -26.05 16.81
CA ASP A 58 -7.25 -26.97 16.29
C ASP A 58 -6.58 -27.80 17.39
N THR A 59 -6.56 -27.28 18.62
CA THR A 59 -5.90 -27.91 19.76
C THR A 59 -6.72 -27.76 21.04
N LYS A 60 -6.38 -28.54 22.09
CA LYS A 60 -6.94 -28.37 23.43
C LYS A 60 -6.49 -27.08 24.13
N GLN A 61 -5.44 -26.42 23.62
CA GLN A 61 -4.84 -25.21 24.20
C GLN A 61 -5.51 -23.97 23.60
N GLN A 62 -6.36 -23.32 24.40
CA GLN A 62 -7.14 -22.16 23.96
C GLN A 62 -6.27 -20.96 23.56
N ASP A 63 -5.14 -20.75 24.22
CA ASP A 63 -4.17 -19.70 23.88
C ASP A 63 -3.56 -19.93 22.48
N ILE A 64 -3.27 -21.18 22.11
CA ILE A 64 -2.82 -21.54 20.76
C ILE A 64 -3.92 -21.25 19.74
N ASN A 65 -5.17 -21.64 20.00
CA ASN A 65 -6.28 -21.42 19.08
C ASN A 65 -6.54 -19.91 18.86
N LYS A 66 -6.48 -19.10 19.93
CA LYS A 66 -6.56 -17.63 19.84
C LYS A 66 -5.41 -17.05 19.01
N ARG A 67 -4.18 -17.53 19.24
CA ARG A 67 -3.02 -17.11 18.43
C ARG A 67 -3.18 -17.49 16.97
N ASN A 68 -3.67 -18.70 16.68
CA ASN A 68 -3.92 -19.19 15.32
C ASN A 68 -4.93 -18.30 14.59
N ALA A 69 -5.96 -17.81 15.28
CA ALA A 69 -6.90 -16.85 14.70
C ALA A 69 -6.21 -15.56 14.24
N ILE A 70 -5.28 -15.03 15.05
CA ILE A 70 -4.51 -13.83 14.71
C ILE A 70 -3.63 -14.07 13.47
N ILE A 71 -2.86 -15.16 13.44
CA ILE A 71 -1.95 -15.42 12.31
C ILE A 71 -2.71 -15.77 11.01
N ARG A 72 -3.89 -16.40 11.09
CA ARG A 72 -4.76 -16.61 9.94
C ARG A 72 -5.27 -15.28 9.40
N PHE A 73 -5.76 -14.39 10.27
CA PHE A 73 -6.15 -13.03 9.90
C PHE A 73 -4.99 -12.26 9.25
N GLN A 74 -3.80 -12.28 9.85
CA GLN A 74 -2.61 -11.65 9.29
C GLN A 74 -2.30 -12.19 7.88
N SER A 75 -2.36 -13.51 7.71
CA SER A 75 -2.08 -14.15 6.42
C SER A 75 -3.10 -13.79 5.34
N GLU A 76 -4.39 -13.77 5.66
CA GLU A 76 -5.47 -13.44 4.71
C GLU A 76 -5.30 -12.02 4.16
N HIS A 77 -4.84 -11.09 5.00
CA HIS A 77 -4.67 -9.68 4.67
C HIS A 77 -3.25 -9.28 4.25
N ASN A 78 -2.38 -10.24 3.90
CA ASN A 78 -1.00 -10.00 3.48
C ASN A 78 -0.16 -9.18 4.49
N LEU A 79 -0.50 -9.26 5.78
CA LEU A 79 0.32 -8.71 6.85
C LEU A 79 1.51 -9.64 7.12
N THR A 80 2.54 -9.12 7.78
CA THR A 80 3.59 -9.99 8.29
C THR A 80 3.01 -10.91 9.35
N VAL A 81 3.15 -12.22 9.15
CA VAL A 81 2.69 -13.21 10.12
C VAL A 81 3.71 -13.37 11.23
N ASP A 82 3.37 -12.84 12.41
CA ASP A 82 4.17 -12.91 13.64
C ASP A 82 3.34 -13.34 14.87
N GLY A 83 2.00 -13.29 14.76
CA GLY A 83 1.08 -13.57 15.85
C GLY A 83 0.98 -12.45 16.89
N ILE A 84 1.55 -11.27 16.61
CA ILE A 84 1.44 -10.06 17.42
C ILE A 84 0.27 -9.24 16.89
N TYR A 85 -0.76 -9.05 17.71
CA TYR A 85 -1.87 -8.15 17.37
C TYR A 85 -1.44 -6.69 17.60
N GLY A 86 -0.68 -6.15 16.64
CA GLY A 86 -0.16 -4.78 16.68
C GLY A 86 -1.01 -3.77 15.89
N PRO A 87 -0.52 -2.52 15.75
CA PRO A 87 -1.23 -1.44 15.07
C PRO A 87 -1.70 -1.80 13.66
N GLN A 88 -0.89 -2.54 12.90
CA GLN A 88 -1.27 -2.97 11.55
C GLN A 88 -2.50 -3.89 11.53
N SER A 89 -2.58 -4.82 12.49
CA SER A 89 -3.73 -5.71 12.61
C SER A 89 -4.98 -4.95 13.06
N GLU A 90 -4.83 -4.02 14.00
CA GLU A 90 -5.90 -3.14 14.48
C GLU A 90 -6.49 -2.30 13.34
N THR A 91 -5.63 -1.64 12.54
CA THR A 91 -6.05 -0.81 11.40
C THR A 91 -6.84 -1.63 10.39
N VAL A 92 -6.38 -2.83 10.05
CA VAL A 92 -7.08 -3.71 9.10
C VAL A 92 -8.40 -4.20 9.69
N LEU A 93 -8.43 -4.63 10.95
CA LEU A 93 -9.66 -5.14 11.57
C LEU A 93 -10.72 -4.04 11.65
N SER A 94 -10.33 -2.83 12.08
CA SER A 94 -11.21 -1.67 12.17
C SER A 94 -11.80 -1.31 10.80
N ALA A 95 -10.97 -1.33 9.75
CA ALA A 95 -11.44 -1.06 8.38
C ALA A 95 -12.48 -2.08 7.91
N LEU A 96 -12.30 -3.37 8.22
CA LEU A 96 -13.24 -4.43 7.86
C LEU A 96 -14.56 -4.33 8.62
N VAL A 97 -14.51 -4.08 9.92
CA VAL A 97 -15.70 -3.92 10.77
C VAL A 97 -16.51 -2.70 10.32
N ASN A 98 -15.85 -1.65 9.85
CA ASN A 98 -16.49 -0.43 9.34
C ASN A 98 -16.95 -0.55 7.87
N GLY A 99 -17.07 -1.77 7.33
CA GLY A 99 -17.69 -2.01 6.02
C GLY A 99 -16.77 -1.81 4.82
N SER A 100 -15.44 -1.79 5.00
CA SER A 100 -14.53 -1.83 3.85
C SER A 100 -14.57 -3.23 3.22
N GLU A 101 -15.39 -3.43 2.18
CA GLU A 101 -15.48 -4.70 1.42
C GLU A 101 -14.20 -5.09 0.66
N ARG A 102 -13.11 -4.32 0.79
CA ARG A 102 -11.87 -4.55 0.04
C ARG A 102 -11.19 -5.83 0.51
N ARG A 103 -11.55 -6.95 -0.12
CA ARG A 103 -10.72 -8.16 -0.15
C ARG A 103 -9.44 -7.80 -0.91
N TYR A 104 -8.31 -7.82 -0.22
CA TYR A 104 -7.03 -7.37 -0.80
C TYR A 104 -6.55 -8.40 -1.81
N LEU A 105 -6.55 -7.97 -3.07
CA LEU A 105 -6.26 -8.84 -4.21
C LEU A 105 -4.75 -8.90 -4.43
N ASP A 106 -4.21 -10.11 -4.39
CA ASP A 106 -2.91 -10.38 -4.96
C ASP A 106 -3.02 -10.13 -6.47
N VAL A 107 -2.06 -9.39 -7.04
CA VAL A 107 -2.00 -9.14 -8.48
C VAL A 107 -1.06 -10.16 -9.10
N ILE A 108 -1.59 -10.94 -10.03
CA ILE A 108 -0.85 -11.99 -10.74
C ILE A 108 -0.78 -11.61 -12.22
N ASP A 109 0.43 -11.31 -12.71
CA ASP A 109 0.66 -10.97 -14.11
C ASP A 109 0.65 -12.23 -14.99
N GLN A 110 1.51 -13.20 -14.66
CA GLN A 110 1.65 -14.45 -15.45
C GLN A 110 1.60 -15.68 -14.52
N PRO A 111 0.41 -16.25 -14.26
CA PRO A 111 0.33 -17.47 -13.48
C PRO A 111 1.00 -18.64 -14.23
N PRO A 112 1.71 -19.55 -13.53
CA PRO A 112 2.37 -20.70 -14.15
C PRO A 112 1.39 -21.71 -14.78
N THR A 113 0.11 -21.64 -14.40
CA THR A 113 -0.95 -22.52 -14.89
C THR A 113 -2.31 -21.88 -14.65
N LYS A 114 -3.32 -22.30 -15.42
CA LYS A 114 -4.73 -21.98 -15.14
C LYS A 114 -5.30 -22.80 -13.97
N GLY A 115 -4.62 -23.89 -13.59
CA GLY A 115 -4.99 -24.73 -12.46
C GLY A 115 -4.42 -24.22 -11.13
N LYS A 116 -4.35 -25.13 -10.15
CA LYS A 116 -3.85 -24.83 -8.81
C LYS A 116 -2.33 -24.71 -8.77
N TRP A 117 -1.84 -23.66 -8.13
CA TRP A 117 -0.42 -23.40 -7.85
C TRP A 117 -0.30 -22.56 -6.57
N MET A 118 0.90 -22.44 -6.01
CA MET A 118 1.08 -21.69 -4.78
C MET A 118 2.37 -20.89 -4.73
N THR A 119 2.37 -19.89 -3.87
CA THR A 119 3.57 -19.14 -3.49
C THR A 119 3.85 -19.30 -2.00
N ILE A 120 5.12 -19.25 -1.62
CA ILE A 120 5.57 -19.12 -0.24
C ILE A 120 6.36 -17.82 -0.14
N ASN A 121 5.75 -16.81 0.49
CA ASN A 121 6.34 -15.51 0.71
C ASN A 121 7.15 -15.53 1.99
N LYS A 122 8.47 -15.48 1.85
CA LYS A 122 9.41 -15.55 2.97
C LYS A 122 9.43 -14.30 3.84
N THR A 123 9.15 -13.13 3.25
CA THR A 123 9.11 -11.85 3.97
C THR A 123 7.88 -11.79 4.88
N LYS A 124 6.74 -12.27 4.39
CA LYS A 124 5.45 -12.22 5.11
C LYS A 124 5.10 -13.48 5.89
N ARG A 125 5.80 -14.59 5.63
CA ARG A 125 5.53 -15.95 6.15
C ARG A 125 4.12 -16.44 5.83
N ILE A 126 3.76 -16.32 4.56
CA ILE A 126 2.45 -16.72 4.03
C ILE A 126 2.65 -17.73 2.90
N LEU A 127 1.90 -18.82 2.94
CA LEU A 127 1.64 -19.65 1.77
C LEU A 127 0.31 -19.22 1.16
N THR A 128 0.31 -18.81 -0.11
CA THR A 128 -0.93 -18.48 -0.84
C THR A 128 -1.17 -19.55 -1.88
N LEU A 129 -2.33 -20.20 -1.82
CA LEU A 129 -2.85 -21.09 -2.85
C LEU A 129 -3.68 -20.27 -3.84
N TYR A 130 -3.42 -20.46 -5.12
CA TYR A 130 -4.14 -19.84 -6.23
C TYR A 130 -4.79 -20.88 -7.12
N GLU A 131 -5.79 -20.45 -7.88
CA GLU A 131 -6.28 -21.12 -9.09
C GLU A 131 -6.31 -20.10 -10.23
N GLY A 132 -5.40 -20.25 -11.20
CA GLY A 132 -5.12 -19.20 -12.17
C GLY A 132 -4.58 -17.94 -11.48
N ASP A 133 -5.25 -16.81 -11.66
CA ASP A 133 -4.93 -15.51 -11.04
C ASP A 133 -5.70 -15.26 -9.73
N LYS A 134 -6.58 -16.18 -9.32
CA LYS A 134 -7.44 -16.01 -8.15
C LYS A 134 -6.81 -16.61 -6.91
N VAL A 135 -6.79 -15.85 -5.82
CA VAL A 135 -6.50 -16.36 -4.48
C VAL A 135 -7.60 -17.33 -4.08
N MET A 136 -7.21 -18.56 -3.76
CA MET A 136 -8.09 -19.58 -3.18
C MET A 136 -8.03 -19.54 -1.66
N LYS A 137 -6.82 -19.49 -1.10
CA LYS A 137 -6.61 -19.47 0.36
C LYS A 137 -5.21 -19.01 0.73
N LYS A 138 -5.08 -18.40 1.91
CA LYS A 138 -3.81 -18.03 2.52
C LYS A 138 -3.62 -18.76 3.83
N TYR A 139 -2.39 -19.19 4.09
CA TYR A 139 -2.03 -19.96 5.26
C TYR A 139 -0.80 -19.35 5.92
N PRO A 140 -0.79 -19.19 7.26
CA PRO A 140 0.40 -18.79 7.98
C PRO A 140 1.41 -19.95 8.00
N VAL A 141 2.69 -19.63 7.79
CA VAL A 141 3.77 -20.64 7.79
C VAL A 141 4.91 -20.31 8.72
N ALA A 142 5.73 -21.30 9.06
CA ALA A 142 7.09 -21.11 9.54
C ALA A 142 8.09 -21.49 8.45
N GLN A 143 9.26 -20.85 8.46
CA GLN A 143 10.33 -21.11 7.49
C GLN A 143 11.66 -21.42 8.18
N GLY A 144 12.71 -21.60 7.38
CA GLY A 144 14.08 -21.81 7.84
C GLY A 144 14.53 -20.72 8.81
N LYS A 145 15.24 -21.12 9.87
CA LYS A 145 15.76 -20.20 10.89
C LYS A 145 16.68 -19.11 10.31
N GLU A 146 17.49 -19.48 9.32
CA GLU A 146 18.34 -18.55 8.57
C GLU A 146 17.72 -18.23 7.19
N PRO A 147 17.94 -17.02 6.65
CA PRO A 147 17.37 -16.60 5.37
C PRO A 147 17.61 -17.57 4.20
N GLY A 148 18.76 -18.24 4.16
CA GLY A 148 19.14 -19.16 3.08
C GLY A 148 18.66 -20.61 3.23
N LEU A 149 18.11 -21.01 4.38
CA LEU A 149 17.76 -22.42 4.62
C LEU A 149 16.51 -22.84 3.86
N THR A 150 15.51 -21.96 3.73
CA THR A 150 14.39 -22.20 2.84
C THR A 150 14.77 -21.73 1.44
N PRO A 151 14.88 -22.65 0.45
CA PRO A 151 15.40 -22.33 -0.86
C PRO A 151 14.45 -21.39 -1.60
N GLU A 152 15.02 -20.46 -2.37
CA GLU A 152 14.26 -19.62 -3.28
C GLU A 152 14.27 -20.22 -4.68
N GLY A 153 13.16 -20.11 -5.39
CA GLY A 153 13.02 -20.65 -6.74
C GLY A 153 11.61 -21.05 -7.09
N LYS A 154 11.48 -21.63 -8.29
CA LYS A 154 10.24 -22.18 -8.82
C LYS A 154 10.33 -23.70 -8.79
N PHE A 155 9.52 -24.30 -7.94
CA PHE A 155 9.51 -25.73 -7.63
C PHE A 155 8.17 -26.37 -8.02
N THR A 156 8.07 -27.69 -7.82
CA THR A 156 6.83 -28.47 -7.99
C THR A 156 6.71 -29.51 -6.89
N ILE A 157 5.47 -29.86 -6.52
CA ILE A 157 5.21 -30.99 -5.61
C ILE A 157 5.53 -32.32 -6.31
N VAL A 158 6.43 -33.12 -5.74
CA VAL A 158 6.87 -34.41 -6.32
C VAL A 158 6.41 -35.62 -5.54
N ASN A 159 6.10 -35.47 -4.26
CA ASN A 159 5.54 -36.54 -3.45
C ASN A 159 4.60 -35.99 -2.37
N LYS A 160 3.75 -36.88 -1.85
CA LYS A 160 2.77 -36.61 -0.81
C LYS A 160 2.71 -37.81 0.12
N LEU A 161 2.91 -37.60 1.43
CA LEU A 161 2.88 -38.68 2.42
C LEU A 161 1.90 -38.34 3.55
N VAL A 162 1.06 -39.31 3.90
CA VAL A 162 0.25 -39.28 5.12
C VAL A 162 1.07 -39.91 6.25
N ASN A 163 1.07 -39.27 7.42
CA ASN A 163 1.80 -39.74 8.61
C ASN A 163 3.28 -40.02 8.30
N PRO A 164 4.05 -39.05 7.76
CA PRO A 164 5.43 -39.27 7.33
C PRO A 164 6.33 -39.66 8.51
N GLY A 165 7.26 -40.60 8.30
CA GLY A 165 8.36 -40.83 9.25
C GLY A 165 9.38 -39.69 9.18
N TRP A 166 9.94 -39.30 10.32
CA TRP A 166 11.02 -38.31 10.39
C TRP A 166 12.35 -38.99 10.69
N GLY A 167 13.31 -38.90 9.76
CA GLY A 167 14.62 -39.54 9.89
C GLY A 167 15.60 -38.86 10.86
N GLY A 168 15.13 -37.93 11.71
CA GLY A 168 15.97 -37.24 12.70
C GLY A 168 16.84 -36.10 12.16
N ALA A 169 16.89 -35.91 10.83
CA ALA A 169 17.68 -34.87 10.15
C ALA A 169 19.17 -34.80 10.60
N GLY A 170 19.73 -35.92 11.06
CA GLY A 170 21.10 -36.00 11.60
C GLY A 170 21.30 -35.34 12.97
N ILE A 171 20.24 -34.79 13.58
CA ILE A 171 20.32 -34.03 14.85
C ILE A 171 19.53 -34.69 16.00
N ALA A 172 18.73 -35.70 15.70
CA ALA A 172 17.90 -36.39 16.68
C ALA A 172 17.65 -37.84 16.25
N GLN A 173 17.08 -38.63 17.16
CA GLN A 173 16.64 -39.98 16.84
C GLN A 173 15.44 -39.96 15.87
N PRO A 174 15.34 -40.95 14.96
CA PRO A 174 14.19 -41.06 14.07
C PRO A 174 12.87 -41.20 14.84
N VAL A 175 11.82 -40.56 14.34
CA VAL A 175 10.47 -40.66 14.87
C VAL A 175 9.57 -41.33 13.84
N LYS A 176 8.85 -42.38 14.27
CA LYS A 176 7.93 -43.11 13.40
C LYS A 176 6.79 -42.22 12.92
N GLY A 177 6.27 -42.55 11.74
CA GLY A 177 5.09 -41.92 11.17
C GLY A 177 3.87 -42.05 12.08
N GLY A 178 3.05 -41.00 12.14
CA GLY A 178 1.81 -40.97 12.93
C GLY A 178 2.00 -40.71 14.42
N SER A 179 3.24 -40.60 14.90
CA SER A 179 3.49 -40.24 16.29
C SER A 179 3.08 -38.79 16.59
N PRO A 180 2.38 -38.51 17.71
CA PRO A 180 1.98 -37.14 18.07
C PRO A 180 3.16 -36.16 18.25
N ASN A 181 4.34 -36.67 18.57
CA ASN A 181 5.57 -35.88 18.73
C ASN A 181 6.40 -35.78 17.46
N ASN A 182 5.92 -36.26 16.31
CA ASN A 182 6.66 -36.23 15.05
C ASN A 182 6.80 -34.77 14.54
N PRO A 183 8.03 -34.25 14.35
CA PRO A 183 8.25 -32.87 13.90
C PRO A 183 7.66 -32.55 12.53
N LEU A 184 7.40 -33.56 11.68
CA LEU A 184 6.77 -33.39 10.38
C LEU A 184 5.23 -33.29 10.46
N GLY A 185 4.64 -33.57 11.63
CA GLY A 185 3.20 -33.68 11.80
C GLY A 185 2.61 -34.83 10.98
N TYR A 186 1.39 -34.64 10.46
CA TYR A 186 0.59 -35.71 9.85
C TYR A 186 0.58 -35.70 8.32
N ARG A 187 1.15 -34.68 7.67
CA ARG A 187 1.20 -34.54 6.21
C ARG A 187 2.55 -34.01 5.76
N TRP A 188 3.03 -34.54 4.65
CA TRP A 188 4.24 -34.09 3.96
C TRP A 188 3.93 -33.89 2.48
N MET A 189 4.41 -32.78 1.92
CA MET A 189 4.35 -32.45 0.50
C MET A 189 5.74 -32.01 0.05
N GLY A 190 6.51 -32.94 -0.53
CA GLY A 190 7.89 -32.69 -0.93
C GLY A 190 7.96 -31.88 -2.21
N ILE A 191 8.88 -30.92 -2.25
CA ILE A 191 9.17 -30.14 -3.46
C ILE A 191 10.33 -30.78 -4.23
N ASN A 192 10.44 -30.52 -5.54
CA ASN A 192 11.55 -31.00 -6.39
C ASN A 192 12.92 -30.34 -6.07
N HIS A 193 13.23 -30.16 -4.80
CA HIS A 193 14.54 -29.75 -4.28
C HIS A 193 15.01 -30.79 -3.26
N GLY A 194 16.20 -31.37 -3.47
CA GLY A 194 16.64 -32.53 -2.69
C GLY A 194 15.75 -33.77 -2.85
N GLY A 195 15.27 -34.02 -4.06
CA GLY A 195 14.52 -35.24 -4.43
C GLY A 195 13.13 -35.40 -3.80
N GLY A 196 12.59 -34.37 -3.15
CA GLY A 196 11.30 -34.44 -2.44
C GLY A 196 11.36 -35.04 -1.04
N GLY A 197 12.55 -35.43 -0.57
CA GLY A 197 12.76 -35.96 0.79
C GLY A 197 13.37 -34.94 1.75
N SER A 198 14.16 -34.00 1.23
CA SER A 198 14.90 -33.03 2.08
C SER A 198 14.14 -31.73 2.32
N TYR A 199 13.33 -31.31 1.36
CA TYR A 199 12.56 -30.06 1.43
C TYR A 199 11.09 -30.31 1.11
N GLY A 200 10.22 -29.74 1.92
CA GLY A 200 8.79 -29.88 1.74
C GLY A 200 7.98 -28.94 2.62
N ILE A 201 6.68 -28.96 2.36
CA ILE A 201 5.64 -28.32 3.17
C ILE A 201 5.03 -29.40 4.05
N HIS A 202 4.97 -29.17 5.36
CA HIS A 202 4.54 -30.19 6.31
C HIS A 202 3.86 -29.60 7.54
N GLY A 203 3.27 -30.47 8.38
CA GLY A 203 2.68 -30.11 9.65
C GLY A 203 3.73 -29.75 10.71
N ASN A 204 3.40 -29.89 11.98
CA ASN A 204 4.37 -29.67 13.05
C ASN A 204 3.96 -30.34 14.37
N ASN A 205 4.92 -30.46 15.31
CA ASN A 205 4.68 -30.84 16.70
C ASN A 205 4.86 -29.66 17.69
N ASN A 206 5.16 -28.46 17.20
CA ASN A 206 5.34 -27.24 17.98
C ASN A 206 4.51 -26.10 17.36
N PRO A 207 3.21 -25.98 17.69
CA PRO A 207 2.31 -25.06 17.01
C PRO A 207 2.71 -23.59 17.14
N ARG A 208 3.42 -23.23 18.23
CA ARG A 208 3.93 -21.86 18.44
C ARG A 208 5.03 -21.48 17.47
N SER A 209 5.61 -22.42 16.72
CA SER A 209 6.62 -22.11 15.69
C SER A 209 6.03 -21.43 14.45
N ILE A 210 4.73 -21.57 14.17
CA ILE A 210 4.10 -20.95 13.01
C ILE A 210 4.13 -19.42 13.13
N GLY A 211 4.54 -18.74 12.04
CA GLY A 211 4.82 -17.31 12.06
C GLY A 211 6.19 -16.94 12.60
N THR A 212 7.15 -17.88 12.65
CA THR A 212 8.55 -17.61 13.04
C THR A 212 9.55 -18.25 12.07
N ASN A 213 10.83 -17.89 12.19
CA ASN A 213 11.94 -18.57 11.49
C ASN A 213 12.47 -19.68 12.42
N ALA A 214 12.09 -20.93 12.20
CA ALA A 214 12.28 -22.01 13.19
C ALA A 214 12.74 -23.35 12.62
N SER A 215 12.65 -23.57 11.31
CA SER A 215 12.94 -24.87 10.71
C SER A 215 14.39 -24.97 10.22
N LEU A 216 14.80 -26.18 9.80
CA LEU A 216 16.06 -26.42 9.09
C LEU A 216 15.98 -26.11 7.59
N GLY A 217 14.88 -25.53 7.11
CA GLY A 217 14.67 -25.16 5.72
C GLY A 217 13.29 -25.53 5.17
N CYS A 218 12.62 -26.54 5.75
CA CYS A 218 11.26 -26.92 5.38
C CYS A 218 10.22 -25.88 5.81
N VAL A 219 9.04 -25.90 5.17
CA VAL A 219 7.94 -24.98 5.47
C VAL A 219 6.94 -25.68 6.39
N ARG A 220 6.76 -25.14 7.60
CA ARG A 220 5.83 -25.70 8.60
C ARG A 220 4.49 -25.00 8.53
N MET A 221 3.41 -25.75 8.73
CA MET A 221 2.03 -25.28 8.75
C MET A 221 1.29 -25.77 9.99
N ILE A 222 0.18 -25.12 10.34
CA ILE A 222 -0.79 -25.65 11.31
C ILE A 222 -1.29 -27.02 10.79
N ASN A 223 -1.47 -28.00 11.68
CA ASN A 223 -1.77 -29.37 11.27
C ASN A 223 -3.13 -29.51 10.53
N SER A 224 -4.13 -28.71 10.88
CA SER A 224 -5.41 -28.65 10.15
C SER A 224 -5.24 -28.00 8.77
N ASP A 225 -4.55 -26.87 8.71
CA ASP A 225 -4.27 -26.15 7.46
C ASP A 225 -3.48 -27.00 6.45
N VAL A 226 -2.47 -27.75 6.91
CA VAL A 226 -1.71 -28.64 6.01
C VAL A 226 -2.52 -29.85 5.56
N ALA A 227 -3.42 -30.36 6.40
CA ALA A 227 -4.32 -31.45 6.01
C ALA A 227 -5.26 -31.00 4.90
N GLU A 228 -5.85 -29.81 5.06
CA GLU A 228 -6.68 -29.20 4.03
C GLU A 228 -5.90 -28.96 2.73
N LEU A 229 -4.73 -28.30 2.80
CA LEU A 229 -3.91 -28.04 1.62
C LEU A 229 -3.52 -29.35 0.92
N PHE A 230 -3.17 -30.38 1.69
CA PHE A 230 -2.83 -31.71 1.18
C PHE A 230 -4.00 -32.31 0.39
N ASP A 231 -5.24 -32.17 0.83
CA ASP A 231 -6.38 -32.75 0.13
C ASP A 231 -6.75 -31.96 -1.14
N ILE A 232 -6.46 -30.65 -1.17
CA ILE A 232 -6.80 -29.76 -2.30
C ILE A 232 -5.80 -29.86 -3.47
N ILE A 233 -4.50 -30.03 -3.20
CA ILE A 233 -3.46 -29.96 -4.25
C ILE A 233 -3.08 -31.33 -4.79
N SER A 234 -2.60 -31.35 -6.03
CA SER A 234 -2.13 -32.57 -6.71
C SER A 234 -0.61 -32.62 -6.81
N LEU A 235 -0.07 -33.79 -7.20
CA LEU A 235 1.31 -33.84 -7.65
C LEU A 235 1.51 -32.92 -8.85
N LYS A 236 2.74 -32.42 -9.03
CA LYS A 236 3.15 -31.45 -10.05
C LYS A 236 2.55 -30.04 -9.86
N THR A 237 1.78 -29.77 -8.80
CA THR A 237 1.38 -28.40 -8.44
C THR A 237 2.62 -27.51 -8.31
N PRO A 238 2.70 -26.38 -9.05
CA PRO A 238 3.82 -25.45 -8.95
C PRO A 238 3.88 -24.76 -7.58
N VAL A 239 5.09 -24.55 -7.08
CA VAL A 239 5.39 -23.90 -5.79
C VAL A 239 6.48 -22.86 -6.01
N TRP A 240 6.16 -21.57 -5.93
CA TRP A 240 7.16 -20.51 -6.05
C TRP A 240 7.54 -20.00 -4.66
N ILE A 241 8.83 -19.99 -4.34
CA ILE A 241 9.33 -19.60 -3.02
C ILE A 241 10.28 -18.42 -3.19
N GLY A 242 10.02 -17.32 -2.48
CA GLY A 242 10.81 -16.10 -2.57
C GLY A 242 10.45 -15.07 -1.51
N THR A 243 11.26 -14.02 -1.39
CA THR A 243 10.85 -12.80 -0.69
C THR A 243 9.69 -12.13 -1.41
N HIS A 244 9.04 -11.15 -0.77
CA HIS A 244 7.97 -10.39 -1.43
C HIS A 244 8.46 -9.71 -2.71
N GLU A 245 9.66 -9.14 -2.69
CA GLU A 245 10.32 -8.48 -3.81
C GLU A 245 10.59 -9.50 -4.93
N LYS A 246 11.07 -10.70 -4.57
CA LYS A 246 11.36 -11.75 -5.55
C LYS A 246 10.09 -12.30 -6.22
N LEU A 247 9.03 -12.47 -5.45
CA LEU A 247 7.72 -12.86 -5.97
C LEU A 247 7.17 -11.77 -6.90
N LYS A 248 7.34 -10.49 -6.54
CA LYS A 248 6.95 -9.35 -7.37
C LYS A 248 7.72 -9.29 -8.69
N GLU A 249 9.04 -9.55 -8.67
CA GLU A 249 9.84 -9.72 -9.90
C GLU A 249 9.30 -10.85 -10.80
N TRP A 250 8.72 -11.90 -10.22
CA TRP A 250 8.09 -12.99 -10.96
C TRP A 250 6.62 -12.73 -11.32
N GLY A 251 6.11 -11.52 -11.11
CA GLY A 251 4.75 -11.13 -11.48
C GLY A 251 3.69 -11.47 -10.42
N VAL A 252 4.08 -11.63 -9.14
CA VAL A 252 3.16 -11.88 -8.02
C VAL A 252 3.30 -10.75 -6.99
N ASP A 253 2.37 -9.78 -7.03
CA ASP A 253 2.34 -8.68 -6.07
C ASP A 253 1.26 -8.90 -5.01
N GLN A 254 1.70 -9.29 -3.81
CA GLN A 254 0.83 -9.58 -2.67
C GLN A 254 0.70 -8.36 -1.74
N LYS A 255 0.07 -7.28 -2.19
CA LYS A 255 -0.05 -6.04 -1.40
C LYS A 255 -0.95 -6.24 -0.18
N SER A 256 -0.58 -5.61 0.94
CA SER A 256 -1.48 -5.48 2.10
C SER A 256 -2.37 -4.24 1.94
N TYR A 257 -3.41 -4.14 2.78
CA TYR A 257 -4.22 -2.93 2.87
C TYR A 257 -3.39 -1.67 3.09
N LEU A 258 -2.42 -1.75 3.99
CA LEU A 258 -1.56 -0.63 4.34
C LEU A 258 -0.69 -0.22 3.16
N GLY A 259 -0.20 -1.18 2.37
CA GLY A 259 0.51 -0.88 1.13
C GLY A 259 -0.37 -0.15 0.12
N TYR A 260 -1.64 -0.52 0.02
CA TYR A 260 -2.60 0.17 -0.85
C TYR A 260 -2.92 1.60 -0.37
N ILE A 261 -3.19 1.78 0.92
CA ILE A 261 -3.41 3.12 1.49
C ILE A 261 -2.18 4.00 1.25
N GLU A 262 -1.00 3.46 1.47
CA GLU A 262 0.25 4.19 1.28
C GLU A 262 0.45 4.59 -0.19
N GLU A 263 0.13 3.72 -1.15
CA GLU A 263 0.17 4.06 -2.58
C GLU A 263 -0.81 5.19 -2.93
N ILE A 264 -2.04 5.15 -2.41
CA ILE A 264 -3.00 6.25 -2.59
C ILE A 264 -2.43 7.53 -2.00
N ARG A 265 -1.95 7.48 -0.75
CA ARG A 265 -1.39 8.64 -0.04
C ARG A 265 -0.24 9.26 -0.85
N LEU A 266 0.69 8.45 -1.34
CA LEU A 266 1.81 8.89 -2.16
C LEU A 266 1.35 9.46 -3.51
N ALA A 267 0.31 8.89 -4.12
CA ALA A 267 -0.26 9.41 -5.36
C ALA A 267 -0.93 10.78 -5.16
N GLU A 268 -1.69 10.96 -4.07
CA GLU A 268 -2.32 12.23 -3.69
C GLU A 268 -1.29 13.31 -3.37
N GLU A 269 -0.22 12.97 -2.65
CA GLU A 269 0.91 13.87 -2.38
C GLU A 269 1.61 14.29 -3.67
N LYS A 270 1.86 13.35 -4.59
CA LYS A 270 2.47 13.64 -5.88
C LYS A 270 1.59 14.58 -6.71
N ALA A 271 0.28 14.28 -6.81
CA ALA A 271 -0.66 15.13 -7.54
C ALA A 271 -0.76 16.54 -6.93
N THR A 272 -0.67 16.65 -5.60
CA THR A 272 -0.65 17.94 -4.90
C THR A 272 0.61 18.74 -5.24
N LYS A 273 1.79 18.10 -5.23
CA LYS A 273 3.06 18.73 -5.62
C LYS A 273 3.06 19.17 -7.09
N GLU A 274 2.53 18.36 -8.00
CA GLU A 274 2.42 18.70 -9.41
C GLU A 274 1.51 19.93 -9.63
N LYS A 275 0.35 20.00 -8.96
CA LYS A 275 -0.54 21.18 -9.01
C LYS A 275 0.14 22.44 -8.48
N GLN A 276 0.90 22.32 -7.39
CA GLN A 276 1.66 23.44 -6.83
C GLN A 276 2.77 23.92 -7.79
N ALA A 277 3.49 23.00 -8.43
CA ALA A 277 4.52 23.33 -9.41
C ALA A 277 3.94 24.06 -10.63
N ILE A 278 2.79 23.61 -11.16
CA ILE A 278 2.09 24.27 -12.27
C ILE A 278 1.69 25.70 -11.86
N LYS A 279 1.04 25.85 -10.70
CA LYS A 279 0.64 27.18 -10.20
C LYS A 279 1.84 28.10 -10.02
N GLN A 280 2.96 27.59 -9.50
CA GLN A 280 4.18 28.37 -9.33
C GLN A 280 4.78 28.80 -10.67
N ALA A 281 4.77 27.91 -11.67
CA ALA A 281 5.24 28.23 -13.02
C ALA A 281 4.36 29.30 -13.70
N GLU A 282 3.04 29.27 -13.49
CA GLU A 282 2.12 30.31 -13.98
C GLU A 282 2.37 31.67 -13.33
N ILE A 283 2.61 31.70 -12.02
CA ILE A 283 2.97 32.93 -11.29
C ILE A 283 4.30 33.49 -11.80
N GLU A 284 5.30 32.64 -12.00
CA GLU A 284 6.62 33.07 -12.48
C GLU A 284 6.53 33.61 -13.91
N LYS A 285 5.76 32.95 -14.77
CA LYS A 285 5.48 33.45 -16.12
C LYS A 285 4.78 34.81 -16.10
N ALA A 286 3.77 34.99 -15.25
CA ALA A 286 3.07 36.26 -15.13
C ALA A 286 4.00 37.39 -14.65
N LYS A 287 4.90 37.10 -13.68
CA LYS A 287 5.92 38.06 -13.23
C LYS A 287 6.90 38.43 -14.34
N GLN A 288 7.33 37.47 -15.15
CA GLN A 288 8.20 37.73 -16.29
C GLN A 288 7.51 38.61 -17.34
N GLU A 289 6.24 38.32 -17.66
CA GLU A 289 5.44 39.15 -18.56
C GLU A 289 5.23 40.57 -18.03
N GLU A 290 5.00 40.72 -16.72
CA GLU A 290 4.88 42.03 -16.07
C GLU A 290 6.21 42.80 -16.06
N ALA A 291 7.33 42.13 -15.75
CA ALA A 291 8.66 42.73 -15.80
C ALA A 291 9.03 43.20 -17.22
N MET A 292 8.69 42.44 -18.26
CA MET A 292 8.89 42.87 -19.64
C MET A 292 8.06 44.10 -20.00
N LYS A 293 6.78 44.16 -19.57
CA LYS A 293 5.93 45.34 -19.77
C LYS A 293 6.49 46.57 -19.06
N GLN A 294 6.97 46.43 -17.82
CA GLN A 294 7.56 47.54 -17.08
C GLN A 294 8.85 48.04 -17.76
N ALA A 295 9.73 47.13 -18.21
CA ALA A 295 10.94 47.50 -18.94
C ALA A 295 10.62 48.22 -20.26
N GLU A 296 9.56 47.81 -20.98
CA GLU A 296 9.12 48.49 -22.19
C GLU A 296 8.56 49.89 -21.92
N ILE A 297 7.77 50.06 -20.86
CA ILE A 297 7.29 51.38 -20.42
C ILE A 297 8.47 52.30 -20.06
N GLU A 298 9.43 51.81 -19.29
CA GLU A 298 10.62 52.58 -18.87
C GLU A 298 11.45 53.03 -20.08
N LYS A 299 11.61 52.15 -21.08
CA LYS A 299 12.26 52.50 -22.34
C LYS A 299 11.53 53.62 -23.09
N VAL A 300 10.20 53.54 -23.22
CA VAL A 300 9.39 54.59 -23.87
C VAL A 300 9.48 55.92 -23.13
N LEU A 301 9.54 55.91 -21.80
CA LEU A 301 9.72 57.11 -21.00
C LEU A 301 11.10 57.75 -21.23
N GLN A 302 12.17 56.95 -21.28
CA GLN A 302 13.51 57.44 -21.61
C GLN A 302 13.56 58.07 -23.01
N GLU A 303 12.99 57.41 -24.02
CA GLU A 303 12.94 57.94 -25.39
C GLU A 303 12.17 59.28 -25.46
N LYS A 304 11.10 59.44 -24.67
CA LYS A 304 10.36 60.71 -24.55
C LYS A 304 11.16 61.80 -23.84
N GLU A 305 11.88 61.48 -22.77
CA GLU A 305 12.73 62.44 -22.07
C GLU A 305 13.86 62.95 -22.98
N GLU A 306 14.47 62.07 -23.77
CA GLU A 306 15.48 62.43 -24.78
C GLU A 306 14.89 63.31 -25.89
N SER A 307 13.69 63.00 -26.38
CA SER A 307 12.99 63.82 -27.37
C SER A 307 12.61 65.21 -26.84
N ASN A 308 12.17 65.34 -25.58
CA ASN A 308 11.81 66.63 -25.01
C ASN A 308 13.04 67.53 -24.79
N LYS A 309 14.20 66.96 -24.45
CA LYS A 309 15.47 67.70 -24.37
C LYS A 309 15.91 68.29 -25.72
N GLN A 310 15.46 67.73 -26.85
CA GLN A 310 15.74 68.28 -28.18
C GLN A 310 14.79 69.43 -28.58
N ILE A 311 13.70 69.66 -27.83
CA ILE A 311 12.71 70.72 -28.12
C ILE A 311 12.99 72.00 -27.29
N GLU A 312 13.87 71.95 -26.29
CA GLU A 312 14.27 73.09 -25.45
C GLU A 312 15.46 73.91 -25.98
N GLU A 313 15.59 74.08 -27.30
CA GLU A 313 16.27 75.25 -27.87
C GLU A 313 15.25 76.05 -28.69
N PRO A 314 14.75 77.20 -28.23
CA PRO A 314 14.16 78.14 -29.15
C PRO A 314 15.28 78.62 -30.08
N GLU A 315 15.21 78.24 -31.36
CA GLU A 315 15.97 78.90 -32.42
C GLU A 315 15.74 80.41 -32.28
N ASN A 316 16.79 81.08 -31.83
CA ASN A 316 17.10 82.49 -31.91
C ASN A 316 16.03 83.35 -32.64
N ILE A 317 14.90 83.64 -31.97
CA ILE A 317 13.96 84.66 -32.45
C ILE A 317 14.64 85.99 -32.13
N PRO A 318 15.05 86.79 -33.14
CA PRO A 318 15.73 88.06 -32.89
C PRO A 318 14.86 88.90 -31.98
N THR A 319 15.47 89.45 -30.94
CA THR A 319 14.75 90.39 -30.08
C THR A 319 14.37 91.62 -30.91
N ILE A 320 13.22 92.24 -30.63
CA ILE A 320 12.78 93.49 -31.32
C ILE A 320 13.90 94.54 -31.33
N LYS A 321 14.80 94.49 -30.34
CA LYS A 321 15.97 95.36 -30.22
C LYS A 321 17.02 95.13 -31.31
N GLU A 322 17.33 93.88 -31.67
CA GLU A 322 18.27 93.55 -32.75
C GLU A 322 17.71 93.92 -34.14
N TYR A 323 16.39 93.84 -34.31
CA TYR A 323 15.71 94.27 -35.54
C TYR A 323 15.75 95.80 -35.71
N LEU A 324 15.67 96.57 -34.61
CA LEU A 324 15.75 98.03 -34.63
C LEU A 324 17.19 98.54 -34.85
N GLU A 325 18.21 97.83 -34.37
CA GLU A 325 19.62 98.17 -34.63
C GLU A 325 20.01 97.93 -36.10
N TYR A 326 19.47 96.92 -36.76
CA TYR A 326 19.65 96.69 -38.21
C TYR A 326 19.04 97.81 -39.07
N ILE A 327 17.85 98.30 -38.71
CA ILE A 327 17.18 99.39 -39.45
C ILE A 327 17.92 100.73 -39.27
N ASN A 328 18.46 101.00 -38.08
CA ASN A 328 19.16 102.25 -37.78
C ASN A 328 20.62 102.30 -38.28
N GLY A 329 21.22 101.16 -38.65
CA GLY A 329 22.59 101.08 -39.19
C GLY A 329 22.74 101.33 -40.69
N ILE A 330 21.63 101.56 -41.42
CA ILE A 330 21.62 101.74 -42.89
C ILE A 330 21.57 103.23 -43.29
N GLN A 331 21.46 104.16 -42.34
CA GLN A 331 21.58 105.60 -42.57
C GLN A 331 22.74 106.19 -41.77
N HIS A 332 23.98 106.06 -42.27
CA HIS A 332 24.96 107.16 -42.31
C HIS A 332 26.25 106.77 -43.03
#